data_AF-A0A930QI81-F1
#
_entry.id   AF-A0A930QI81-F1
#
_cell.length_a   1.000
_cell.length_b   1.000
_cell.length_c   1.000
_cell.angle_alpha   90.00
_cell.angle_beta   90.00
_cell.angle_gamma   90.00
#
_symmetry.space_group_name_H-M   'P 1'
#
loop_
_entity.id
_entity.type
_entity.pdbx_description
1 polymer ?
#
loop_
_entity_poly.entity_id
_entity_poly.type
_entity_poly.pdbx_seq_one_letter_code
_entity_poly.pdbx_strand_id
1 'polypeptide(L)' 'VKVNIRGLPKKGSLGSLKPAEHTDSKTTLEVTYLKVTIDGVRKVEIDKLNYIHFIDGVDYLKDVRRALGL' A
#
# COMPACT_ATOMS: atom_id res chain seq x y z
N VAL A 1 7.53 11.85 -7.52
CA VAL A 1 6.78 11.05 -6.54
C VAL A 1 6.95 9.56 -6.85
N LYS A 2 7.29 8.74 -5.86
CA LYS A 2 7.44 7.28 -5.98
C LYS A 2 6.52 6.60 -4.97
N VAL A 3 5.75 5.62 -5.45
CA VAL A 3 4.82 4.83 -4.62
C VAL A 3 5.23 3.37 -4.70
N ASN A 4 5.58 2.79 -3.56
CA ASN A 4 5.90 1.38 -3.42
C ASN A 4 4.74 0.69 -2.70
N ILE A 5 4.21 -0.36 -3.31
CA ILE A 5 3.09 -1.14 -2.77
C ILE A 5 3.53 -2.59 -2.67
N ARG A 6 3.28 -3.22 -1.53
CA ARG A 6 3.26 -4.68 -1.40
C ARG A 6 1.85 -5.07 -1.01
N GLY A 7 1.32 -6.05 -1.71
CA GLY A 7 -0.02 -6.55 -1.42
C GLY A 7 -0.27 -7.89 -2.08
N LEU A 8 -1.31 -8.55 -1.64
CA LEU A 8 -1.78 -9.80 -2.23
C LEU A 8 -2.99 -9.50 -3.14
N PRO A 9 -3.07 -10.12 -4.33
CA PRO A 9 -4.26 -10.00 -5.15
C PRO A 9 -5.43 -10.72 -4.47
N LYS A 10 -6.52 -9.99 -4.21
CA LYS A 10 -7.74 -10.54 -3.62
C LYS A 10 -8.75 -10.94 -4.69
N LYS A 11 -8.91 -10.11 -5.72
CA LYS A 11 -9.88 -10.31 -6.80
C LYS A 11 -9.32 -9.75 -8.10
N GLY A 12 -9.59 -10.43 -9.20
CA GLY A 12 -9.30 -9.96 -10.55
C GLY A 12 -10.50 -10.19 -11.44
N SER A 13 -10.85 -9.21 -12.27
CA SER A 13 -11.79 -9.36 -13.36
C SER A 13 -11.04 -9.25 -14.69
N LEU A 14 -11.26 -10.21 -15.57
CA LEU A 14 -10.68 -10.22 -16.92
C LEU A 14 -11.39 -9.25 -17.87
N GLY A 15 -12.52 -8.67 -17.46
CA GLY A 15 -13.20 -7.61 -18.20
C GLY A 15 -13.88 -8.09 -19.49
N SER A 16 -14.05 -7.19 -20.46
CA SER A 16 -14.71 -7.47 -21.75
C SER A 16 -13.72 -8.05 -22.76
N LEU A 17 -14.08 -9.16 -23.41
CA LEU A 17 -13.25 -9.82 -24.42
C LEU A 17 -13.77 -9.59 -25.85
N LYS A 18 -14.43 -8.45 -26.11
CA LYS A 18 -14.91 -8.12 -27.46
C LYS A 18 -13.77 -7.60 -28.34
N PRO A 19 -13.74 -7.96 -29.64
CA PRO A 19 -12.79 -7.38 -30.58
C PRO A 19 -12.92 -5.86 -30.65
N ALA A 20 -11.78 -5.15 -30.63
CA ALA A 20 -11.67 -3.69 -30.74
C ALA A 20 -12.29 -2.85 -29.61
N GLU A 21 -12.76 -3.45 -28.50
CA GLU A 21 -13.16 -2.73 -27.28
C GLU A 21 -12.07 -2.79 -26.19
N HIS A 22 -12.07 -1.82 -25.28
CA HIS A 22 -11.20 -1.86 -24.10
C HIS A 22 -11.62 -2.98 -23.15
N THR A 23 -10.63 -3.74 -22.67
CA THR A 23 -10.86 -4.88 -21.79
C THR A 23 -11.30 -4.45 -20.38
N ASP A 24 -10.88 -3.28 -19.88
CA ASP A 24 -11.24 -2.76 -18.54
C ASP A 24 -11.00 -3.76 -17.38
N SER A 25 -9.93 -4.56 -17.48
CA SER A 25 -9.54 -5.50 -16.44
C SER A 25 -9.26 -4.77 -15.12
N LYS A 26 -9.90 -5.21 -14.04
CA LYS A 26 -9.71 -4.63 -12.70
C LYS A 26 -9.07 -5.67 -11.80
N THR A 27 -8.05 -5.26 -11.06
CA THR A 27 -7.44 -6.11 -10.03
C THR A 27 -7.50 -5.37 -8.71
N THR A 28 -8.09 -6.01 -7.71
CA THR A 28 -8.15 -5.51 -6.33
C THR A 28 -7.02 -6.17 -5.54
N LEU A 29 -6.11 -5.33 -5.05
CA LEU A 29 -5.00 -5.76 -4.20
C LEU A 29 -5.30 -5.41 -2.74
N GLU A 30 -5.10 -6.37 -1.85
CA GLU A 30 -4.97 -6.09 -0.43
C GLU A 30 -3.56 -5.58 -0.14
N VAL A 31 -3.44 -4.29 0.09
CA VAL A 31 -2.16 -3.65 0.40
C VAL A 31 -1.76 -3.96 1.83
N THR A 32 -0.62 -4.63 2.01
CA THR A 32 0.00 -4.91 3.32
C THR A 32 1.06 -3.88 3.67
N TYR A 33 1.72 -3.30 2.67
CA TYR A 33 2.71 -2.25 2.80
C TYR A 33 2.52 -1.15 1.75
N LEU A 34 2.56 0.10 2.20
CA LEU A 34 2.52 1.29 1.35
C LEU A 34 3.65 2.23 1.76
N LYS A 35 4.48 2.65 0.82
CA LYS A 35 5.45 3.73 1.03
C LYS A 35 5.39 4.76 -0.08
N VAL A 36 5.25 6.02 0.32
CA VAL A 36 5.22 7.17 -0.58
C VAL A 36 6.44 8.03 -0.30
N THR A 37 7.23 8.26 -1.35
CA THR A 37 8.41 9.12 -1.34
C THR A 37 8.20 10.28 -2.31
N ILE A 38 8.39 11.50 -1.84
CA ILE A 38 8.33 12.72 -2.65
C ILE A 38 9.72 13.35 -2.57
N ASP A 39 10.34 13.58 -3.73
CA ASP A 39 11.68 14.18 -3.86
C ASP A 39 12.74 13.50 -2.98
N GLY A 40 12.70 12.17 -2.92
CA GLY A 40 13.62 11.36 -2.10
C GLY A 40 13.27 11.30 -0.61
N VAL A 41 12.36 12.15 -0.12
CA VAL A 41 11.93 12.19 1.28
C VAL A 41 10.75 11.24 1.50
N ARG A 42 10.86 10.41 2.54
CA ARG A 42 9.74 9.56 2.99
C ARG A 42 8.63 10.44 3.54
N LYS A 43 7.44 10.37 2.94
CA LYS A 43 6.26 11.13 3.37
C LYS A 43 5.21 10.26 4.04
N VAL A 44 4.96 9.07 3.51
CA VAL A 44 4.02 8.11 4.11
C VAL A 44 4.65 6.74 4.12
N GLU A 45 4.50 6.02 5.23
CA GLU A 45 4.81 4.60 5.31
C GLU A 45 3.79 3.91 6.22
N ILE A 46 3.06 2.96 5.65
CA ILE A 46 2.06 2.15 6.35
C ILE A 46 2.47 0.70 6.19
N ASP A 47 2.77 0.05 7.30
CA ASP A 47 3.07 -1.38 7.37
C ASP A 47 2.17 -2.01 8.42
N LYS A 48 1.24 -2.86 7.97
CA LYS A 48 0.28 -3.53 8.85
C LYS A 48 0.91 -4.63 9.68
N LEU A 49 1.98 -5.26 9.19
CA LEU A 49 2.61 -6.40 9.88
C LEU A 49 3.59 -5.92 10.94
N ASN A 50 4.29 -4.83 10.65
CA ASN A 50 5.29 -4.25 11.55
C ASN A 50 4.76 -3.10 12.41
N TYR A 51 3.45 -2.83 12.40
CA TYR A 51 2.83 -1.72 13.15
C TYR A 51 3.54 -0.38 12.92
N ILE A 52 3.76 -0.02 11.65
CA ILE A 52 4.31 1.28 11.28
C ILE A 52 3.19 2.09 10.67
N HIS A 53 2.91 3.25 11.27
CA HIS A 53 2.02 4.25 10.69
C HIS A 53 2.72 5.59 10.74
N PHE A 54 3.54 5.82 9.72
CA PHE A 54 4.36 7.02 9.58
C PHE A 54 3.72 7.99 8.58
N ILE A 55 3.47 9.23 9.03
CA ILE A 55 3.00 10.33 8.19
C ILE A 55 3.86 11.55 8.49
N ASP A 56 4.52 12.06 7.46
CA ASP A 56 5.28 13.31 7.41
C ASP A 56 6.16 13.60 8.64
N GLY A 57 6.88 12.58 9.12
CA GLY A 57 7.80 12.71 10.26
C GLY A 57 7.31 12.07 11.56
N VAL A 58 6.01 11.77 11.68
CA VAL A 58 5.41 11.24 12.91
C VAL A 58 5.03 9.76 12.73
N ASP A 59 5.44 8.92 13.68
CA ASP A 59 5.08 7.50 13.73
C ASP A 59 4.06 7.25 14.84
N TYR A 60 2.79 7.10 14.46
CA TYR A 60 1.67 7.00 15.39
C TYR A 60 1.58 5.66 16.11
N LEU A 61 2.22 4.61 15.58
CA LEU A 61 2.22 3.28 16.17
C LEU A 61 3.51 2.97 16.94
N LYS A 62 4.38 3.97 17.11
CA LYS A 62 5.61 3.83 17.89
C LYS A 62 5.32 3.44 19.35
N ASP A 63 4.35 4.08 19.99
CA ASP A 63 4.00 3.78 21.38
C ASP A 63 3.30 2.42 21.52
N VAL A 64 2.49 2.04 20.53
CA VAL A 64 1.85 0.73 20.48
C VAL A 64 2.88 -0.39 20.36
N ARG A 65 3.90 -0.23 19.48
CA ARG A 65 5.01 -1.16 19.39
C ARG A 65 5.77 -1.29 20.71
N ARG A 66 6.10 -0.15 21.33
CA ARG A 66 6.76 -0.13 22.65
C ARG A 66 5.93 -0.88 23.70
N ALA A 67 4.62 -0.68 23.73
CA ALA A 67 3.72 -1.36 24.67
C ALA A 67 3.62 -2.88 24.42
N LEU A 68 3.74 -3.30 23.16
CA LEU A 68 3.70 -4.72 22.77
C LEU A 68 5.07 -5.41 22.81
N GLY A 69 6.15 -4.68 23.09
CA GLY A 69 7.52 -5.21 23.10
C GLY A 69 8.08 -5.52 21.70
N LEU A 70 7.55 -4.84 20.67
CA LEU A 70 7.93 -4.95 19.26
C LEU A 70 8.94 -3.88 18.83
#